data_AF-A0A1B6CPI5-F1
#
_entry.id   AF-A0A1B6CPI5-F1
#
_cell.length_a   1.000
_cell.length_b   1.000
_cell.length_c   1.000
_cell.angle_alpha   90.00
_cell.angle_beta   90.00
_cell.angle_gamma   90.00
#
_symmetry.space_group_name_H-M   'P 1'
#
loop_
_entity.id
_entity.type
_entity.pdbx_description
1 polymer ?
#
loop_
_entity_poly.entity_id
_entity_poly.type
_entity_poly.pdbx_seq_one_letter_code
_entity_poly.pdbx_strand_id
1 'polypeptide(L)'
;SPGAWTLIDGKEVKLYGSKLYTGSVPKGNNVNVDILDKQSIIHSDGLLILCNDNKMINIERLSVDGKMIPAGKFGSQEEKGEKLVLTEEEEGFIQILSSVWKNILCIDIEPSTNFFGSGAGSMDVVRLIEEIKDKLKINLKNEDVFMAPVFEEFCQVVVKTFRGSSTANTVEYSAVELNVNNMKVTFPHQLFINGEFVDSESGATIDCINPNDESIICKVQKSTTKDVDAAVEAAKTAFESGEWSKISSRDRGALMYRLADLMDEHREELATIETIDSGAVYTLALKTHIGMSIETWRYFAGWADKIQGSTIP
;
A
#
# COMPACT_ATOMS: atom_id res chain seq x y z
N SER A 1 -18.81 -14.78 -19.93
CA SER A 1 -18.35 -16.07 -20.50
C SER A 1 -17.82 -16.94 -19.38
N PRO A 2 -18.07 -18.26 -19.36
CA PRO A 2 -17.44 -19.11 -18.35
C PRO A 2 -15.92 -18.99 -18.54
N GLY A 3 -15.22 -18.48 -17.52
CA GLY A 3 -13.76 -18.35 -17.56
C GLY A 3 -13.13 -19.72 -17.75
N ALA A 4 -12.10 -19.81 -18.59
CA ALA A 4 -11.30 -21.03 -18.69
C ALA A 4 -10.79 -21.41 -17.29
N TRP A 5 -10.75 -22.69 -16.96
CA TRP A 5 -10.30 -23.16 -15.66
C TRP A 5 -9.12 -24.11 -15.81
N THR A 6 -8.29 -24.21 -14.79
CA THR A 6 -7.10 -25.06 -14.73
C THR A 6 -6.80 -25.48 -13.30
N LEU A 7 -5.87 -26.40 -13.11
CA LEU A 7 -5.24 -26.65 -11.82
C LEU A 7 -3.92 -25.89 -11.74
N ILE A 8 -3.69 -25.17 -10.64
CA ILE A 8 -2.39 -24.59 -10.29
C ILE A 8 -1.94 -25.26 -9.00
N ASP A 9 -0.79 -25.94 -9.03
CA ASP A 9 -0.26 -26.74 -7.92
C ASP A 9 -1.31 -27.68 -7.29
N GLY A 10 -2.18 -28.26 -8.14
CA GLY A 10 -3.25 -29.19 -7.74
C GLY A 10 -4.55 -28.54 -7.24
N LYS A 11 -4.65 -27.21 -7.23
CA LYS A 11 -5.87 -26.47 -6.82
C LYS A 11 -6.66 -25.97 -8.02
N GLU A 12 -7.97 -26.21 -8.04
CA GLU A 12 -8.85 -25.75 -9.13
C GLU A 12 -9.01 -24.23 -9.10
N VAL A 13 -8.68 -23.58 -10.22
CA VAL A 13 -8.81 -22.14 -10.39
C VAL A 13 -9.46 -21.80 -11.72
N LYS A 14 -10.27 -20.74 -11.73
CA LYS A 14 -10.80 -20.14 -12.97
C LYS A 14 -10.00 -18.90 -13.32
N LEU A 15 -9.67 -18.73 -14.59
CA LEU A 15 -8.80 -17.69 -15.13
C LEU A 15 -9.64 -16.52 -15.68
N TYR A 16 -9.28 -15.30 -15.30
CA TYR A 16 -9.96 -14.07 -15.73
C TYR A 16 -8.97 -12.97 -16.12
N GLY A 17 -9.37 -12.10 -17.04
CA GLY A 17 -8.56 -10.95 -17.45
C GLY A 17 -7.33 -11.34 -18.26
N SER A 18 -7.44 -12.34 -19.14
CA SER A 18 -6.33 -12.78 -19.99
C SER A 18 -5.93 -11.72 -21.02
N LYS A 19 -4.64 -11.38 -21.08
CA LYS A 19 -4.07 -10.49 -22.10
C LYS A 19 -2.81 -11.09 -22.71
N LEU A 20 -2.58 -10.81 -24.00
CA LEU A 20 -1.33 -11.20 -24.66
C LEU A 20 -0.16 -10.45 -24.01
N TYR A 21 0.89 -11.16 -23.63
CA TYR A 21 2.09 -10.58 -23.03
C TYR A 21 3.23 -10.57 -24.05
N THR A 22 3.78 -9.38 -24.28
CA THR A 22 4.85 -9.13 -25.27
C THR A 22 6.16 -8.69 -24.64
N GLY A 23 6.24 -8.65 -23.30
CA GLY A 23 7.45 -8.30 -22.56
C GLY A 23 8.44 -9.47 -22.43
N SER A 24 9.59 -9.18 -21.82
CA SER A 24 10.51 -10.21 -21.33
C SER A 24 9.89 -10.97 -20.16
N VAL A 25 10.27 -12.24 -19.98
CA VAL A 25 9.78 -13.07 -18.88
C VAL A 25 10.07 -12.38 -17.52
N PRO A 26 9.04 -12.02 -16.72
CA PRO A 26 9.22 -11.31 -15.46
C PRO A 26 9.84 -12.24 -14.40
N LYS A 27 10.53 -11.66 -13.42
CA LYS A 27 10.92 -12.40 -12.21
C LYS A 27 9.67 -12.69 -11.39
N GLY A 28 9.56 -13.90 -10.86
CA GLY A 28 8.37 -14.33 -10.15
C GLY A 28 8.50 -15.74 -9.58
N ASN A 29 7.45 -16.20 -8.93
CA ASN A 29 7.37 -17.54 -8.37
C ASN A 29 6.91 -18.52 -9.45
N ASN A 30 7.71 -19.57 -9.67
CA ASN A 30 7.33 -20.63 -10.60
C ASN A 30 6.21 -21.48 -9.97
N VAL A 31 5.14 -21.69 -10.72
CA VAL A 31 4.03 -22.57 -10.35
C VAL A 31 3.75 -23.57 -11.47
N ASN A 32 3.23 -24.73 -11.10
CA ASN A 32 2.86 -25.74 -12.07
C ASN A 32 1.39 -25.58 -12.46
N VAL A 33 1.12 -25.51 -13.77
CA VAL A 33 -0.23 -25.38 -14.31
C VAL A 33 -0.50 -26.59 -15.20
N ASP A 34 -1.38 -27.49 -14.76
CA ASP A 34 -1.53 -28.86 -15.29
C ASP A 34 -1.81 -28.97 -16.80
N ILE A 35 -2.27 -27.89 -17.44
CA ILE A 35 -2.61 -27.89 -18.86
C ILE A 35 -1.37 -27.83 -19.76
N LEU A 36 -0.21 -27.49 -19.21
CA LEU A 36 1.03 -27.29 -19.95
C LEU A 36 2.18 -27.89 -19.14
N ASP A 37 2.94 -28.84 -19.71
CA ASP A 37 4.21 -29.34 -19.14
C ASP A 37 5.32 -28.25 -19.11
N LYS A 38 4.94 -26.98 -18.96
CA LYS A 38 5.76 -25.78 -19.01
C LYS A 38 5.52 -24.97 -17.74
N GLN A 39 6.61 -24.51 -17.12
CA GLN A 39 6.54 -23.67 -15.93
C GLN A 39 5.81 -22.35 -16.23
N SER A 40 4.84 -22.01 -15.39
CA SER A 40 4.17 -20.71 -15.39
C SER A 40 4.74 -19.85 -14.26
N ILE A 41 4.67 -18.53 -14.42
CA ILE A 41 5.32 -17.61 -13.49
C ILE A 41 4.28 -16.67 -12.91
N ILE A 42 4.16 -16.68 -11.59
CA ILE A 42 3.41 -15.68 -10.83
C ILE A 42 4.33 -14.48 -10.60
N HIS A 43 3.89 -13.32 -11.06
CA HIS A 43 4.60 -12.05 -10.91
C HIS A 43 3.61 -10.98 -10.41
N SER A 44 4.10 -9.78 -10.11
CA SER A 44 3.30 -8.71 -9.50
C SER A 44 1.98 -8.42 -10.24
N ASP A 45 1.99 -8.52 -11.57
CA ASP A 45 0.83 -8.12 -12.39
C ASP A 45 -0.01 -9.31 -12.87
N GLY A 46 0.31 -10.54 -12.44
CA GLY A 46 -0.54 -11.69 -12.72
C GLY A 46 0.18 -13.04 -12.78
N LEU A 47 -0.49 -13.99 -13.43
CA LEU A 47 0.05 -15.30 -13.77
C LEU A 47 0.38 -15.35 -15.25
N LEU A 48 1.66 -15.51 -15.56
CA LEU A 48 2.16 -15.64 -16.92
C LEU A 48 2.19 -17.11 -17.34
N ILE A 49 1.45 -17.42 -18.41
CA ILE A 49 1.32 -18.76 -18.97
C ILE A 49 1.89 -18.78 -20.39
N LEU A 50 2.81 -19.71 -20.65
CA LEU A 50 3.39 -19.92 -21.98
C LEU A 50 2.52 -20.91 -22.79
N CYS A 51 1.87 -20.41 -23.84
CA CYS A 51 1.00 -21.19 -24.70
C CYS A 51 1.77 -22.12 -25.66
N ASN A 52 1.04 -23.02 -26.33
CA ASN A 52 1.63 -23.95 -27.31
C ASN A 52 2.16 -23.25 -28.58
N ASP A 53 1.67 -22.06 -28.90
CA ASP A 53 2.14 -21.23 -30.02
C ASP A 53 3.36 -20.36 -29.67
N ASN A 54 4.02 -20.65 -28.54
CA ASN A 54 5.13 -19.89 -27.96
C ASN A 54 4.81 -18.43 -27.62
N LYS A 55 3.53 -18.04 -27.59
CA LYS A 55 3.11 -16.75 -27.04
C LYS A 55 2.85 -16.86 -25.55
N MET A 56 3.05 -15.75 -24.85
CA MET A 56 2.77 -15.67 -23.42
C MET A 56 1.45 -14.93 -23.20
N ILE A 57 0.67 -15.39 -22.24
CA ILE A 57 -0.57 -14.75 -21.81
C ILE A 57 -0.44 -14.43 -20.32
N ASN A 58 -0.72 -13.19 -19.96
CA ASN A 58 -0.85 -12.80 -18.57
C ASN A 58 -2.32 -12.92 -18.14
N ILE A 59 -2.57 -13.62 -17.05
CA ILE A 59 -3.86 -13.70 -16.38
C ILE A 59 -3.83 -12.75 -15.20
N GLU A 60 -4.71 -11.74 -15.17
CA GLU A 60 -4.72 -10.75 -14.11
C GLU A 60 -5.40 -11.25 -12.83
N ARG A 61 -6.41 -12.12 -12.95
CA ARG A 61 -7.24 -12.56 -11.82
C ARG A 61 -7.55 -14.05 -11.87
N LEU A 62 -7.61 -14.65 -10.70
CA LEU A 62 -8.01 -16.05 -10.50
C LEU A 62 -9.28 -16.08 -9.64
N SER A 63 -10.19 -17.00 -9.94
CA SER A 63 -11.21 -17.42 -8.97
C SER A 63 -10.77 -18.73 -8.35
N VAL A 64 -10.57 -18.70 -7.04
CA VAL A 64 -10.13 -19.85 -6.25
C VAL A 64 -11.20 -20.11 -5.20
N ASP A 65 -11.80 -21.30 -5.19
CA ASP A 65 -12.90 -21.65 -4.28
C ASP A 65 -14.08 -20.65 -4.33
N GLY A 66 -14.30 -20.00 -5.49
CA GLY A 66 -15.35 -18.99 -5.68
C GLY A 66 -14.96 -17.55 -5.30
N LYS A 67 -13.80 -17.33 -4.65
CA LYS A 67 -13.28 -15.98 -4.35
C LYS A 67 -12.40 -15.48 -5.49
N MET A 68 -12.61 -14.24 -5.94
CA MET A 68 -11.75 -13.58 -6.92
C MET A 68 -10.53 -12.97 -6.23
N ILE A 69 -9.34 -13.33 -6.70
CA ILE A 69 -8.06 -12.79 -6.23
C ILE A 69 -7.21 -12.29 -7.40
N PRO A 70 -6.31 -11.31 -7.20
CA PRO A 70 -5.26 -11.00 -8.16
C PRO A 70 -4.37 -12.22 -8.38
N ALA A 71 -4.07 -12.56 -9.63
CA ALA A 71 -3.29 -13.76 -9.92
C ALA A 71 -1.85 -13.69 -9.39
N GLY A 72 -1.28 -12.47 -9.31
CA GLY A 72 0.05 -12.22 -8.74
C GLY A 72 0.18 -12.53 -7.24
N LYS A 73 -0.95 -12.67 -6.53
CA LYS A 73 -1.00 -12.97 -5.09
C LYS A 73 -1.27 -14.45 -4.79
N PHE A 74 -1.41 -15.30 -5.81
CA PHE A 74 -1.67 -16.73 -5.62
C PHE A 74 -0.43 -17.40 -5.01
N GLY A 75 -0.61 -18.11 -3.88
CA GLY A 75 0.48 -18.79 -3.17
C GLY A 75 1.43 -17.89 -2.36
N SER A 76 1.20 -16.58 -2.27
CA SER A 76 2.02 -15.68 -1.45
C SER A 76 1.73 -15.86 0.06
N GLN A 77 2.63 -15.40 0.93
CA GLN A 77 2.37 -15.38 2.38
C GLN A 77 1.16 -14.48 2.75
N GLU A 78 0.72 -13.56 1.90
CA GLU A 78 -0.54 -12.83 2.09
C GLU A 78 -1.77 -13.75 1.95
N GLU A 79 -1.71 -14.82 1.15
CA GLU A 79 -2.74 -15.87 1.13
C GLU A 79 -2.76 -16.65 2.46
N LYS A 80 -1.64 -16.64 3.18
CA LYS A 80 -1.49 -17.08 4.58
C LYS A 80 -1.50 -15.89 5.56
N GLY A 81 -2.10 -14.75 5.21
CA GLY A 81 -2.46 -13.79 6.24
C GLY A 81 -3.25 -14.55 7.29
N GLU A 82 -2.79 -14.52 8.55
CA GLU A 82 -3.50 -15.14 9.66
C GLU A 82 -4.97 -14.77 9.49
N LYS A 83 -5.81 -15.74 9.09
CA LYS A 83 -7.25 -15.54 9.07
C LYS A 83 -7.56 -15.11 10.48
N LEU A 84 -7.91 -13.84 10.66
CA LEU A 84 -8.37 -13.31 11.94
C LEU A 84 -9.44 -14.30 12.40
N VAL A 85 -9.13 -15.08 13.42
CA VAL A 85 -10.12 -15.97 14.03
C VAL A 85 -11.07 -15.02 14.72
N LEU A 86 -12.22 -14.83 14.10
CA LEU A 86 -13.25 -13.93 14.60
C LEU A 86 -13.98 -14.62 15.74
N THR A 87 -14.26 -13.86 16.78
CA THR A 87 -15.21 -14.24 17.82
C THR A 87 -16.64 -14.07 17.30
N GLU A 88 -17.62 -14.71 17.94
CA GLU A 88 -19.04 -14.55 17.59
C GLU A 88 -19.50 -13.07 17.62
N GLU A 89 -18.90 -12.27 18.51
CA GLU A 89 -19.17 -10.82 18.60
C GLU A 89 -18.64 -10.07 17.36
N GLU A 90 -17.46 -10.43 16.87
CA GLU A 90 -16.83 -9.80 15.70
C GLU A 90 -17.49 -10.21 14.38
N GLU A 91 -17.99 -11.44 14.28
CA GLU A 91 -18.86 -11.83 13.17
C GLU A 91 -20.14 -10.98 13.13
N GLY A 92 -20.69 -10.66 14.31
CA GLY A 92 -21.80 -9.70 14.47
C GLY A 92 -21.45 -8.29 13.98
N PHE A 93 -20.21 -7.83 14.18
CA PHE A 93 -19.77 -6.52 13.67
C PHE A 93 -19.80 -6.48 12.15
N ILE A 94 -19.35 -7.53 11.46
CA ILE A 94 -19.33 -7.58 9.99
C ILE A 94 -20.74 -7.44 9.41
N GLN A 95 -21.74 -8.08 10.04
CA GLN A 95 -23.16 -7.95 9.65
C GLN A 95 -23.65 -6.50 9.76
N ILE A 96 -23.28 -5.82 10.86
CA ILE A 96 -23.63 -4.42 11.11
C ILE A 96 -22.92 -3.52 10.09
N LEU A 97 -21.62 -3.71 9.87
CA LEU A 97 -20.83 -2.93 8.91
C LEU A 97 -21.38 -3.07 7.49
N SER A 98 -21.71 -4.29 7.07
CA SER A 98 -22.34 -4.55 5.76
C SER A 98 -23.66 -3.80 5.60
N SER A 99 -24.49 -3.79 6.66
CA SER A 99 -25.76 -3.07 6.68
C SER A 99 -25.55 -1.55 6.59
N VAL A 100 -24.55 -0.99 7.28
CA VAL A 100 -24.21 0.44 7.22
C VAL A 100 -23.74 0.82 5.82
N TRP A 101 -22.80 0.05 5.24
CA TRP A 101 -22.31 0.28 3.88
C TRP A 101 -23.43 0.20 2.84
N LYS A 102 -24.32 -0.79 2.95
CA LYS A 102 -25.50 -0.93 2.09
C LYS A 102 -26.43 0.28 2.18
N ASN A 103 -26.65 0.82 3.38
CA ASN A 103 -27.51 1.99 3.58
C ASN A 103 -26.92 3.30 3.05
N ILE A 104 -25.59 3.39 3.00
CA ILE A 104 -24.88 4.56 2.48
C ILE A 104 -24.79 4.47 0.96
N LEU A 105 -24.26 3.35 0.45
CA LEU A 105 -23.98 3.16 -0.97
C LEU A 105 -25.22 2.79 -1.79
N CYS A 106 -26.29 2.34 -1.14
CA CYS A 106 -27.52 1.86 -1.78
C CYS A 106 -27.29 0.69 -2.76
N ILE A 107 -26.27 -0.14 -2.50
CA ILE A 107 -25.94 -1.35 -3.28
C ILE A 107 -25.76 -2.55 -2.34
N ASP A 108 -25.76 -3.75 -2.90
CA ASP A 108 -25.34 -4.95 -2.16
C ASP A 108 -23.83 -4.95 -1.94
N ILE A 109 -23.41 -5.40 -0.75
CA ILE A 109 -22.03 -5.34 -0.29
C ILE A 109 -21.41 -6.73 -0.38
N GLU A 110 -20.37 -6.84 -1.20
CA GLU A 110 -19.50 -7.99 -1.30
C GLU A 110 -18.17 -7.71 -0.57
N PRO A 111 -17.39 -8.73 -0.19
CA PRO A 111 -16.08 -8.54 0.43
C PRO A 111 -15.14 -7.62 -0.36
N SER A 112 -15.25 -7.63 -1.69
CA SER A 112 -14.45 -6.83 -2.62
C SER A 112 -15.05 -5.45 -2.94
N THR A 113 -16.21 -5.09 -2.37
CA THR A 113 -16.84 -3.78 -2.63
C THR A 113 -15.91 -2.66 -2.16
N ASN A 114 -15.62 -1.71 -3.05
CA ASN A 114 -14.84 -0.51 -2.72
C ASN A 114 -15.79 0.66 -2.43
N PHE A 115 -15.64 1.29 -1.28
CA PHE A 115 -16.50 2.36 -0.76
C PHE A 115 -16.55 3.56 -1.71
N PHE A 116 -15.39 4.11 -2.05
CA PHE A 116 -15.27 5.28 -2.92
C PHE A 116 -15.53 4.92 -4.39
N GLY A 117 -15.09 3.75 -4.83
CA GLY A 117 -15.36 3.23 -6.18
C GLY A 117 -16.85 3.02 -6.46
N SER A 118 -17.66 2.88 -5.40
CA SER A 118 -19.11 2.75 -5.46
C SER A 118 -19.84 4.10 -5.34
N GLY A 119 -19.12 5.22 -5.35
CA GLY A 119 -19.68 6.57 -5.41
C GLY A 119 -19.82 7.30 -4.07
N ALA A 120 -19.29 6.76 -2.97
CA ALA A 120 -19.24 7.48 -1.68
C ALA A 120 -18.31 8.69 -1.72
N GLY A 121 -18.72 9.77 -1.06
CA GLY A 121 -17.92 10.98 -0.86
C GLY A 121 -17.55 11.23 0.61
N SER A 122 -16.91 12.37 0.88
CA SER A 122 -16.43 12.70 2.23
C SER A 122 -17.54 12.82 3.29
N MET A 123 -18.77 13.19 2.90
CA MET A 123 -19.92 13.20 3.83
C MET A 123 -20.36 11.78 4.23
N ASP A 124 -20.21 10.82 3.32
CA ASP A 124 -20.54 9.42 3.56
C ASP A 124 -19.52 8.77 4.49
N VAL A 125 -18.24 9.18 4.43
CA VAL A 125 -17.19 8.77 5.37
C VAL A 125 -17.55 9.21 6.80
N VAL A 126 -17.95 10.47 6.97
CA VAL A 126 -18.36 10.99 8.29
C VAL A 126 -19.59 10.23 8.79
N ARG A 127 -20.58 10.01 7.92
CA ARG A 127 -21.76 9.23 8.27
C ARG A 127 -21.41 7.80 8.67
N LEU A 128 -20.53 7.13 7.92
CA LEU A 128 -20.06 5.79 8.20
C LEU A 128 -19.43 5.72 9.61
N ILE A 129 -18.54 6.65 9.92
CA ILE A 129 -17.83 6.68 11.21
C ILE A 129 -18.79 6.93 12.37
N GLU A 130 -19.71 7.88 12.24
CA GLU A 130 -20.69 8.15 13.29
C GLU A 130 -21.67 6.99 13.48
N GLU A 131 -22.11 6.33 12.40
CA GLU A 131 -22.97 5.12 12.52
C GLU A 131 -22.22 3.96 13.19
N ILE A 132 -20.92 3.77 12.90
CA ILE A 132 -20.09 2.75 13.55
C ILE A 132 -19.86 3.08 15.03
N LYS A 133 -19.56 4.33 15.35
CA LYS A 133 -19.40 4.79 16.72
C LYS A 133 -20.68 4.61 17.53
N ASP A 134 -21.84 4.88 16.94
CA ASP A 134 -23.11 4.68 17.64
C ASP A 134 -23.43 3.20 17.85
N LYS A 135 -23.33 2.37 16.79
CA LYS A 135 -23.75 0.97 16.81
C LYS A 135 -22.75 0.03 17.49
N LEU A 136 -21.46 0.26 17.28
CA LEU A 136 -20.37 -0.63 17.74
C LEU A 136 -19.56 -0.03 18.90
N LYS A 137 -19.75 1.25 19.24
CA LYS A 137 -18.94 1.98 20.24
C LYS A 137 -17.43 1.99 19.93
N ILE A 138 -17.07 1.80 18.65
CA ILE A 138 -15.71 1.86 18.15
C ILE A 138 -15.45 3.27 17.60
N ASN A 139 -14.35 3.89 18.04
CA ASN A 139 -13.92 5.19 17.52
C ASN A 139 -12.97 4.96 16.36
N LEU A 140 -13.44 5.24 15.15
CA LEU A 140 -12.63 5.28 13.94
C LEU A 140 -12.30 6.72 13.58
N LYS A 141 -11.18 6.92 12.90
CA LYS A 141 -10.82 8.19 12.28
C LYS A 141 -11.17 8.14 10.80
N ASN A 142 -11.27 9.31 10.18
CA ASN A 142 -11.45 9.40 8.72
C ASN A 142 -10.36 8.60 7.98
N GLU A 143 -9.13 8.63 8.50
CA GLU A 143 -7.99 7.93 7.93
C GLU A 143 -8.21 6.41 7.81
N ASP A 144 -8.90 5.79 8.77
CA ASP A 144 -9.17 4.35 8.77
C ASP A 144 -10.02 3.91 7.57
N VAL A 145 -10.94 4.76 7.13
CA VAL A 145 -11.80 4.50 5.95
C VAL A 145 -11.01 4.73 4.65
N PHE A 146 -10.13 5.72 4.62
CA PHE A 146 -9.31 6.01 3.45
C PHE A 146 -8.21 4.97 3.22
N MET A 147 -7.63 4.44 4.30
CA MET A 147 -6.56 3.45 4.23
C MET A 147 -7.06 2.03 3.96
N ALA A 148 -8.36 1.77 4.18
CA ALA A 148 -9.00 0.49 3.90
C ALA A 148 -10.34 0.72 3.18
N PRO A 149 -10.32 1.14 1.90
CA PRO A 149 -11.53 1.48 1.17
C PRO A 149 -12.31 0.25 0.69
N VAL A 150 -11.74 -0.95 0.77
CA VAL A 150 -12.40 -2.22 0.40
C VAL A 150 -13.06 -2.84 1.63
N PHE A 151 -14.28 -3.36 1.47
CA PHE A 151 -15.11 -3.83 2.60
C PHE A 151 -14.43 -4.87 3.49
N GLU A 152 -13.78 -5.88 2.90
CA GLU A 152 -13.06 -6.92 3.66
C GLU A 152 -11.91 -6.32 4.48
N GLU A 153 -11.12 -5.44 3.89
CA GLU A 153 -10.00 -4.75 4.56
C GLU A 153 -10.52 -3.82 5.65
N PHE A 154 -11.61 -3.10 5.38
CA PHE A 154 -12.25 -2.21 6.35
C PHE A 154 -12.76 -2.99 7.56
N CYS A 155 -13.38 -4.16 7.37
CA CYS A 155 -13.80 -5.02 8.47
C CYS A 155 -12.61 -5.42 9.35
N GLN A 156 -11.46 -5.75 8.75
CA GLN A 156 -10.25 -6.05 9.51
C GLN A 156 -9.75 -4.83 10.29
N VAL A 157 -9.83 -3.63 9.71
CA VAL A 157 -9.50 -2.37 10.39
C VAL A 157 -10.39 -2.18 11.61
N VAL A 158 -11.71 -2.33 11.48
CA VAL A 158 -12.65 -2.18 12.60
C VAL A 158 -12.38 -3.21 13.71
N VAL A 159 -12.17 -4.48 13.35
CA VAL A 159 -11.87 -5.55 14.31
C VAL A 159 -10.53 -5.31 15.02
N LYS A 160 -9.49 -4.91 14.30
CA LYS A 160 -8.18 -4.58 14.89
C LYS A 160 -8.30 -3.40 15.86
N THR A 161 -8.98 -2.33 15.45
CA THR A 161 -9.22 -1.15 16.31
C THR A 161 -10.02 -1.53 17.56
N PHE A 162 -11.02 -2.41 17.44
CA PHE A 162 -11.78 -2.94 18.58
C PHE A 162 -10.91 -3.73 19.55
N ARG A 163 -10.02 -4.59 19.04
CA ARG A 163 -9.04 -5.35 19.84
C ARG A 163 -7.97 -4.48 20.50
N GLY A 164 -7.97 -3.17 20.25
CA GLY A 164 -6.95 -2.23 20.73
C GLY A 164 -5.64 -2.30 19.96
N SER A 165 -5.61 -3.02 18.83
CA SER A 165 -4.47 -3.04 17.91
C SER A 165 -4.66 -1.92 16.89
N SER A 166 -3.85 -0.88 16.96
CA SER A 166 -3.82 0.17 15.93
C SER A 166 -3.59 -0.44 14.55
N THR A 167 -4.39 0.00 13.58
CA THR A 167 -4.44 -0.39 12.17
C THR A 167 -3.31 0.20 11.33
N ALA A 168 -2.16 0.49 11.95
CA ALA A 168 -0.97 0.71 11.17
C ALA A 168 -0.61 -0.62 10.53
N ASN A 169 -0.72 -0.74 9.21
CA ASN A 169 0.12 -1.69 8.49
C ASN A 169 1.55 -1.32 8.88
N THR A 170 2.13 -2.05 9.82
CA THR A 170 3.52 -1.89 10.21
C THR A 170 4.33 -2.27 9.00
N VAL A 171 4.84 -1.26 8.30
CA VAL A 171 5.85 -1.48 7.26
C VAL A 171 7.06 -2.05 7.98
N GLU A 172 7.39 -3.31 7.67
CA GLU A 172 8.57 -3.94 8.23
C GLU A 172 9.82 -3.40 7.55
N TYR A 173 10.85 -3.12 8.35
CA TYR A 173 12.15 -2.69 7.85
C TYR A 173 13.26 -3.11 8.78
N SER A 174 14.44 -3.28 8.22
CA SER A 174 15.67 -3.43 8.98
C SER A 174 16.04 -2.08 9.58
N ALA A 175 15.84 -1.94 10.89
CA ALA A 175 16.03 -0.69 11.62
C ALA A 175 17.51 -0.46 11.98
N VAL A 176 17.99 0.75 11.73
CA VAL A 176 19.18 1.31 12.37
C VAL A 176 18.73 2.05 13.62
N GLU A 177 19.33 1.74 14.76
CA GLU A 177 19.05 2.40 16.04
C GLU A 177 20.28 3.17 16.52
N LEU A 178 20.11 4.46 16.81
CA LEU A 178 21.18 5.31 17.35
C LEU A 178 20.70 6.08 18.57
N ASN A 179 21.57 6.22 19.57
CA ASN A 179 21.36 7.09 20.72
C ASN A 179 22.14 8.38 20.51
N VAL A 180 21.46 9.42 20.01
CA VAL A 180 22.06 10.71 19.65
C VAL A 180 21.11 11.84 20.06
N ASN A 181 21.65 13.02 20.37
CA ASN A 181 20.85 14.18 20.79
C ASN A 181 19.89 13.88 21.97
N ASN A 182 20.34 13.05 22.92
CA ASN A 182 19.55 12.57 24.08
C ASN A 182 18.23 11.86 23.71
N MET A 183 18.13 11.32 22.50
CA MET A 183 16.98 10.52 22.05
C MET A 183 17.44 9.24 21.35
N LYS A 184 16.58 8.22 21.37
CA LYS A 184 16.75 7.03 20.55
C LYS A 184 16.07 7.29 19.21
N VAL A 185 16.86 7.34 18.14
CA VAL A 185 16.39 7.55 16.76
C VAL A 185 16.38 6.19 16.06
N THR A 186 15.32 5.88 15.33
CA THR A 186 15.17 4.62 14.61
C THR A 186 14.78 4.88 13.16
N PHE A 187 15.58 4.40 12.20
CA PHE A 187 15.34 4.69 10.79
C PHE A 187 15.73 3.52 9.87
N PRO A 188 15.10 3.41 8.68
CA PRO A 188 15.43 2.40 7.69
C PRO A 188 16.73 2.72 6.94
N HIS A 189 17.42 1.69 6.43
CA HIS A 189 18.60 1.82 5.55
C HIS A 189 18.42 1.16 4.16
N GLN A 190 17.22 0.64 3.92
CA GLN A 190 16.85 -0.10 2.73
C GLN A 190 16.27 0.82 1.63
N LEU A 191 16.11 0.29 0.41
CA LEU A 191 15.35 0.96 -0.63
C LEU A 191 13.86 0.94 -0.24
N PHE A 192 13.11 2.00 -0.54
CA PHE A 192 11.65 2.01 -0.35
C PHE A 192 10.95 1.95 -1.71
N ILE A 193 10.44 0.77 -2.07
CA ILE A 193 9.84 0.50 -3.39
C ILE A 193 8.47 -0.15 -3.17
N ASN A 194 7.44 0.38 -3.84
CA ASN A 194 6.08 -0.15 -3.81
C ASN A 194 5.48 -0.31 -2.39
N GLY A 195 5.80 0.61 -1.47
CA GLY A 195 5.29 0.58 -0.10
C GLY A 195 6.07 -0.32 0.87
N GLU A 196 7.17 -0.93 0.43
CA GLU A 196 7.98 -1.86 1.23
C GLU A 196 9.45 -1.44 1.28
N PHE A 197 10.13 -1.78 2.37
CA PHE A 197 11.58 -1.66 2.48
C PHE A 197 12.25 -2.93 1.96
N VAL A 198 13.07 -2.79 0.92
CA VAL A 198 13.71 -3.89 0.21
C VAL A 198 15.21 -3.67 0.05
N ASP A 199 15.96 -4.77 0.08
CA ASP A 199 17.39 -4.75 -0.24
C ASP A 199 17.60 -4.58 -1.75
N SER A 200 18.72 -3.96 -2.14
CA SER A 200 19.13 -3.85 -3.55
C SER A 200 19.28 -5.23 -4.17
N GLU A 201 18.94 -5.38 -5.45
CA GLU A 201 19.12 -6.65 -6.17
C GLU A 201 20.57 -7.17 -6.12
N SER A 202 21.53 -6.25 -6.05
CA SER A 202 22.96 -6.60 -5.96
C SER A 202 23.43 -6.91 -4.53
N GLY A 203 22.65 -6.54 -3.52
CA GLY A 203 23.06 -6.52 -2.11
C GLY A 203 24.22 -5.54 -1.82
N ALA A 204 24.61 -4.71 -2.79
CA ALA A 204 25.67 -3.73 -2.60
C ALA A 204 25.19 -2.60 -1.70
N THR A 205 26.09 -2.09 -0.86
CA THR A 205 25.81 -0.99 0.06
C THR A 205 26.79 0.16 -0.13
N ILE A 206 26.43 1.34 0.36
CA ILE A 206 27.31 2.51 0.49
C ILE A 206 27.37 2.88 1.98
N ASP A 207 28.55 3.26 2.46
CA ASP A 207 28.70 3.77 3.82
C ASP A 207 28.13 5.19 3.89
N CYS A 208 27.18 5.40 4.79
CA CYS A 208 26.66 6.72 5.16
C CYS A 208 27.55 7.25 6.29
N ILE A 209 28.21 8.39 6.05
CA ILE A 209 29.30 8.90 6.89
C ILE A 209 28.84 10.17 7.60
N ASN A 210 29.07 10.24 8.91
CA ASN A 210 28.83 11.43 9.69
C ASN A 210 29.90 12.49 9.38
N PRO A 211 29.54 13.66 8.84
CA PRO A 211 30.52 14.68 8.47
C PRO A 211 31.18 15.37 9.68
N ASN A 212 30.66 15.20 10.89
CA ASN A 212 31.24 15.78 12.10
C ASN A 212 32.53 15.07 12.55
N ASP A 213 32.62 13.75 12.39
CA ASP A 213 33.72 12.93 12.90
C ASP A 213 34.20 11.82 11.95
N GLU A 214 33.66 11.77 10.74
CA GLU A 214 33.95 10.77 9.69
C GLU A 214 33.60 9.32 10.10
N SER A 215 32.83 9.13 11.18
CA SER A 215 32.35 7.81 11.57
C SER A 215 31.26 7.30 10.63
N ILE A 216 31.18 5.99 10.46
CA ILE A 216 30.12 5.36 9.66
C ILE A 216 28.84 5.32 10.52
N ILE A 217 27.79 5.98 10.05
CA ILE A 217 26.45 5.98 10.67
C ILE A 217 25.80 4.61 10.47
N CYS A 218 25.71 4.19 9.21
CA CYS A 218 25.18 2.89 8.80
C CYS A 218 25.60 2.57 7.34
N LYS A 219 25.20 1.40 6.86
CA LYS A 219 25.31 1.01 5.46
C LYS A 219 23.94 1.15 4.80
N VAL A 220 23.83 1.95 3.75
CA VAL A 220 22.59 2.11 2.99
C VAL A 220 22.62 1.30 1.70
N GLN A 221 21.47 0.81 1.26
CA GLN A 221 21.36 0.01 0.04
C GLN A 221 21.73 0.83 -1.21
N LYS A 222 22.60 0.27 -2.06
CA LYS A 222 23.02 0.88 -3.33
C LYS A 222 22.14 0.35 -4.45
N SER A 223 21.25 1.20 -4.96
CA SER A 223 20.35 0.83 -6.06
C SER A 223 21.11 0.46 -7.35
N THR A 224 20.59 -0.55 -8.05
CA THR A 224 20.99 -0.97 -9.41
C THR A 224 20.01 -0.42 -10.45
N THR A 225 20.33 -0.60 -11.74
CA THR A 225 19.39 -0.30 -12.82
C THR A 225 18.07 -1.07 -12.68
N LYS A 226 18.11 -2.32 -12.21
CA LYS A 226 16.88 -3.11 -12.02
C LYS A 226 16.01 -2.59 -10.87
N ASP A 227 16.63 -2.11 -9.80
CA ASP A 227 15.89 -1.52 -8.68
C ASP A 227 15.21 -0.21 -9.13
N VAL A 228 15.88 0.56 -10.00
CA VAL A 228 15.28 1.74 -10.65
C VAL A 228 14.10 1.33 -11.54
N ASP A 229 14.27 0.33 -12.40
CA ASP A 229 13.18 -0.17 -13.25
C ASP A 229 11.97 -0.63 -12.41
N ALA A 230 12.20 -1.33 -11.30
CA ALA A 230 11.15 -1.75 -10.38
C ALA A 230 10.45 -0.57 -9.71
N ALA A 231 11.19 0.44 -9.26
CA ALA A 231 10.62 1.66 -8.68
C ALA A 231 9.77 2.44 -9.70
N VAL A 232 10.22 2.51 -10.95
CA VAL A 232 9.50 3.19 -12.04
C VAL A 232 8.22 2.43 -12.40
N GLU A 233 8.27 1.10 -12.52
CA GLU A 233 7.07 0.31 -12.84
C GLU A 233 6.05 0.36 -11.69
N ALA A 234 6.50 0.34 -10.43
CA ALA A 234 5.62 0.54 -9.27
C ALA A 234 4.95 1.93 -9.30
N ALA A 235 5.71 2.99 -9.57
CA ALA A 235 5.18 4.35 -9.68
C ALA A 235 4.18 4.47 -10.85
N LYS A 236 4.49 3.86 -12.00
CA LYS A 236 3.59 3.82 -13.15
C LYS A 236 2.29 3.08 -12.82
N THR A 237 2.37 1.93 -12.18
CA THR A 237 1.20 1.15 -11.76
C THR A 237 0.34 1.95 -10.79
N ALA A 238 0.95 2.61 -9.80
CA ALA A 238 0.26 3.48 -8.85
C ALA A 238 -0.43 4.67 -9.54
N PHE A 239 0.17 5.22 -10.60
CA PHE A 239 -0.40 6.31 -11.38
C PHE A 239 -1.52 5.86 -12.33
N GLU A 240 -1.29 4.84 -13.15
CA GLU A 240 -2.22 4.41 -14.20
C GLU A 240 -3.41 3.62 -13.64
N SER A 241 -3.20 2.84 -12.58
CA SER A 241 -4.18 1.88 -12.09
C SER A 241 -4.39 1.88 -10.57
N GLY A 242 -3.50 2.53 -9.81
CA GLY A 242 -3.58 2.63 -8.36
C GLY A 242 -4.67 3.58 -7.85
N GLU A 243 -4.77 3.68 -6.53
CA GLU A 243 -5.80 4.48 -5.86
C GLU A 243 -5.53 5.98 -5.95
N TRP A 244 -4.25 6.39 -5.99
CA TRP A 244 -3.83 7.78 -5.97
C TRP A 244 -4.39 8.63 -7.12
N SER A 245 -4.56 8.02 -8.30
CA SER A 245 -5.16 8.69 -9.47
C SER A 245 -6.68 8.65 -9.48
N LYS A 246 -7.30 7.77 -8.68
CA LYS A 246 -8.75 7.55 -8.60
C LYS A 246 -9.43 8.33 -7.48
N ILE A 247 -8.71 8.65 -6.40
CA ILE A 247 -9.23 9.48 -5.31
C ILE A 247 -9.50 10.92 -5.78
N SER A 248 -10.44 11.59 -5.12
CA SER A 248 -10.75 12.98 -5.44
C SER A 248 -9.56 13.89 -5.15
N SER A 249 -9.47 15.02 -5.86
CA SER A 249 -8.45 16.04 -5.60
C SER A 249 -8.45 16.54 -4.15
N ARG A 250 -9.62 16.57 -3.50
CA ARG A 250 -9.74 16.97 -2.10
C ARG A 250 -9.15 15.91 -1.16
N ASP A 251 -9.46 14.64 -1.39
CA ASP A 251 -8.95 13.54 -0.55
C ASP A 251 -7.44 13.39 -0.72
N ARG A 252 -6.92 13.63 -1.95
CA ARG A 252 -5.48 13.73 -2.18
C ARG A 252 -4.84 14.82 -1.31
N GLY A 253 -5.47 16.00 -1.26
CA GLY A 253 -5.05 17.08 -0.37
C GLY A 253 -5.07 16.67 1.10
N ALA A 254 -6.10 15.94 1.54
CA ALA A 254 -6.19 15.44 2.91
C ALA A 254 -5.04 14.47 3.27
N LEU A 255 -4.68 13.55 2.37
CA LEU A 255 -3.53 12.66 2.56
C LEU A 255 -2.20 13.42 2.61
N MET A 256 -2.04 14.46 1.80
CA MET A 256 -0.85 15.32 1.83
C MET A 256 -0.75 16.12 3.14
N TYR A 257 -1.87 16.62 3.67
CA TYR A 257 -1.91 17.23 5.00
C TYR A 257 -1.53 16.23 6.09
N ARG A 258 -2.05 14.99 6.02
CA ARG A 258 -1.71 13.93 6.96
C ARG A 258 -0.21 13.63 6.97
N LEU A 259 0.43 13.59 5.80
CA LEU A 259 1.89 13.43 5.71
C LEU A 259 2.61 14.58 6.42
N ALA A 260 2.18 15.82 6.22
CA ALA A 260 2.78 16.97 6.90
C ALA A 260 2.62 16.90 8.42
N ASP A 261 1.46 16.44 8.92
CA ASP A 261 1.22 16.29 10.36
C ASP A 261 2.07 15.17 10.97
N LEU A 262 2.27 14.05 10.25
CA LEU A 262 3.21 13.00 10.67
C LEU A 262 4.66 13.50 10.68
N MET A 263 5.07 14.30 9.69
CA MET A 263 6.39 14.93 9.69
C MET A 263 6.56 15.91 10.86
N ASP A 264 5.50 16.61 11.26
CA ASP A 264 5.47 17.53 12.41
C ASP A 264 5.59 16.75 13.73
N GLU A 265 4.86 15.63 13.86
CA GLU A 265 4.95 14.71 15.01
C GLU A 265 6.37 14.15 15.21
N HIS A 266 7.07 13.86 14.12
CA HIS A 266 8.45 13.34 14.12
C HIS A 266 9.52 14.42 13.88
N ARG A 267 9.19 15.71 14.07
CA ARG A 267 10.06 16.82 13.66
C ARG A 267 11.45 16.76 14.31
N GLU A 268 11.53 16.51 15.61
CA GLU A 268 12.79 16.45 16.37
C GLU A 268 13.65 15.26 15.92
N GLU A 269 13.01 14.14 15.61
CA GLU A 269 13.67 12.93 15.11
C GLU A 269 14.26 13.18 13.71
N LEU A 270 13.44 13.69 12.79
CA LEU A 270 13.87 14.05 11.44
C LEU A 270 15.01 15.08 11.45
N ALA A 271 14.93 16.08 12.32
CA ALA A 271 15.98 17.09 12.45
C ALA A 271 17.29 16.50 13.00
N THR A 272 17.19 15.51 13.89
CA THR A 272 18.36 14.81 14.42
C THR A 272 19.02 13.94 13.35
N ILE A 273 18.23 13.23 12.53
CA ILE A 273 18.72 12.46 11.38
C ILE A 273 19.42 13.38 10.38
N GLU A 274 18.78 14.49 10.01
CA GLU A 274 19.35 15.48 9.09
C GLU A 274 20.69 16.04 9.61
N THR A 275 20.78 16.31 10.91
CA THR A 275 22.03 16.77 11.54
C THR A 275 23.15 15.76 11.44
N ILE A 276 22.89 14.48 11.72
CA ILE A 276 23.96 13.46 11.68
C ILE A 276 24.37 13.09 10.26
N ASP A 277 23.45 13.12 9.30
CA ASP A 277 23.73 12.73 7.91
C ASP A 277 24.35 13.88 7.09
N SER A 278 23.82 15.09 7.23
CA SER A 278 24.28 16.24 6.43
C SER A 278 25.25 17.18 7.17
N GLY A 279 25.34 17.08 8.50
CA GLY A 279 26.08 18.04 9.32
C GLY A 279 25.34 19.35 9.58
N ALA A 280 24.05 19.45 9.21
CA ALA A 280 23.24 20.63 9.49
C ALA A 280 23.15 20.90 11.00
N VAL A 281 23.37 22.16 11.40
CA VAL A 281 23.20 22.56 12.81
C VAL A 281 21.77 22.28 13.25
N TYR A 282 21.57 21.51 14.33
CA TYR A 282 20.26 21.01 14.76
C TYR A 282 19.15 22.07 14.82
N THR A 283 19.43 23.26 15.38
CA THR A 283 18.44 24.34 15.46
C THR A 283 18.02 24.87 14.09
N LEU A 284 18.92 24.84 13.11
CA LEU A 284 18.64 25.16 11.71
C LEU A 284 17.94 23.99 10.98
N ALA A 285 18.31 22.75 11.27
CA ALA A 285 17.61 21.57 10.74
C ALA A 285 16.14 21.57 11.17
N LEU A 286 15.88 21.78 12.47
CA LEU A 286 14.56 21.83 13.06
C LEU A 286 13.69 22.95 12.45
N LYS A 287 14.22 24.17 12.40
CA LYS A 287 13.46 25.35 11.94
C LYS A 287 13.31 25.41 10.43
N THR A 288 14.36 25.09 9.67
CA THR A 288 14.42 25.33 8.23
C THR A 288 14.28 24.05 7.43
N HIS A 289 15.15 23.05 7.63
CA HIS A 289 15.15 21.85 6.78
C HIS A 289 13.84 21.08 6.93
N ILE A 290 13.46 20.76 8.17
CA ILE A 290 12.22 20.03 8.46
C ILE A 290 11.03 20.99 8.50
N GLY A 291 11.18 22.14 9.17
CA GLY A 291 10.12 23.14 9.28
C GLY A 291 9.58 23.61 7.92
N MET A 292 10.45 23.98 6.97
CA MET A 292 9.98 24.39 5.64
C MET A 292 9.48 23.21 4.80
N SER A 293 9.98 21.99 5.02
CA SER A 293 9.47 20.80 4.33
C SER A 293 8.02 20.50 4.75
N ILE A 294 7.69 20.60 6.04
CA ILE A 294 6.31 20.47 6.56
C ILE A 294 5.41 21.52 5.90
N GLU A 295 5.83 22.79 5.91
CA GLU A 295 5.04 23.88 5.31
C GLU A 295 4.87 23.72 3.79
N THR A 296 5.87 23.16 3.09
CA THR A 296 5.79 22.85 1.67
C THR A 296 4.68 21.84 1.38
N TRP A 297 4.60 20.76 2.16
CA TRP A 297 3.52 19.77 2.04
C TRP A 297 2.15 20.39 2.33
N ARG A 298 2.02 21.18 3.41
CA ARG A 298 0.77 21.89 3.75
C ARG A 298 0.34 22.86 2.66
N TYR A 299 1.28 23.59 2.07
CA TYR A 299 1.02 24.55 1.00
C TYR A 299 0.48 23.84 -0.25
N PHE A 300 1.17 22.81 -0.75
CA PHE A 300 0.73 22.09 -1.96
C PHE A 300 -0.51 21.22 -1.73
N ALA A 301 -0.72 20.70 -0.51
CA ALA A 301 -1.96 20.02 -0.14
C ALA A 301 -3.18 20.94 -0.35
N GLY A 302 -3.06 22.22 0.03
CA GLY A 302 -4.09 23.23 -0.17
C GLY A 302 -4.36 23.57 -1.65
N TRP A 303 -3.44 23.24 -2.56
CA TRP A 303 -3.63 23.44 -4.01
C TRP A 303 -4.31 22.26 -4.71
N ALA A 304 -4.40 21.09 -4.07
CA ALA A 304 -4.86 19.87 -4.72
C ALA A 304 -6.24 20.04 -5.39
N ASP A 305 -7.18 20.73 -4.77
CA ASP A 305 -8.53 21.02 -5.28
C ASP A 305 -8.70 22.38 -5.98
N LYS A 306 -7.59 23.10 -6.21
CA LYS A 306 -7.58 24.46 -6.81
C LYS A 306 -6.89 24.52 -8.17
N ILE A 307 -6.42 23.38 -8.68
CA ILE A 307 -5.90 23.26 -10.05
C ILE A 307 -7.10 23.26 -11.00
N GLN A 308 -7.17 24.27 -11.86
CA GLN A 308 -8.29 24.48 -12.80
C GLN A 308 -7.80 24.50 -14.24
N GLY A 309 -8.66 24.04 -15.16
CA GLY A 309 -8.50 24.28 -16.59
C GLY A 309 -9.08 25.63 -17.02
N SER A 310 -9.11 25.86 -18.33
CA SER A 310 -9.69 27.08 -18.92
C SER A 310 -10.87 26.72 -19.82
N THR A 311 -11.87 27.61 -19.90
CA THR A 311 -12.95 27.54 -20.90
C THR A 311 -12.71 28.61 -21.96
N ILE A 312 -12.47 28.20 -23.21
CA ILE A 312 -12.26 29.11 -24.35
C ILE A 312 -13.53 29.12 -25.22
N PRO A 313 -14.18 30.29 -25.45
CA PRO A 313 -15.41 30.42 -26.24
C PRO A 313 -15.25 30.07 -27.73
#